data_AF-A0A915NAI0-F1
#
_entry.id   AF-A0A915NAI0-F1
#
_cell.length_a   1.000
_cell.length_b   1.000
_cell.length_c   1.000
_cell.angle_alpha   90.00
_cell.angle_beta   90.00
_cell.angle_gamma   90.00
#
_symmetry.space_group_name_H-M   'P 1'
#
loop_
_entity.id
_entity.type
_entity.pdbx_description
1 polymer ?
#
loop_
_entity_poly.entity_id
_entity_poly.type
_entity_poly.pdbx_seq_one_letter_code
_entity_poly.pdbx_strand_id
1 'polypeptide(L)'
;MEIALRLIDPTVALPYWDSVLDVYLPDPRDSIIFSPLFAGEIDMNGFVVNGPFAFWNTIEGRNTIWRTLSGEGGLFNEGQLSSVANEPNIEHVLSYTVPLAGCPIPHFWVGGDMRVPETSANDPIFYMHHSFVDLIFEIWRQRQQRKDVREWAYTSNLWSCGNEFHFSYAWMRPFDFLSNQDGLSNAYTDQLYRYAQRPTCSAQVPTCGSRQLRPMSRGIQRRGNQRRIPPPPPPIVRRILRRPIESQQTRRFLTRQMAATTHKLFINCFNMNPCCDYWAENGECKAACELCTPNFNTTNECIDRHVSCKQWKEGGECLGKSKFVVVF
;
A
#
# COMPACT_ATOMS: atom_id res chain seq x y z
N MET A 1 -1.93 4.41 -1.73
CA MET A 1 -2.53 3.52 -2.76
C MET A 1 -4.05 3.70 -2.88
N GLU A 2 -4.86 3.40 -1.85
CA GLU A 2 -6.34 3.44 -1.98
C GLU A 2 -6.90 4.77 -2.50
N ILE A 3 -6.37 5.90 -2.02
CA ILE A 3 -6.76 7.22 -2.52
C ILE A 3 -6.52 7.34 -4.04
N ALA A 4 -5.38 6.85 -4.54
CA ALA A 4 -5.06 6.88 -5.97
C ALA A 4 -6.05 6.04 -6.80
N LEU A 5 -6.46 4.87 -6.29
CA LEU A 5 -7.51 4.07 -6.93
C LEU A 5 -8.86 4.79 -6.91
N ARG A 6 -9.19 5.47 -5.80
CA ARG A 6 -10.42 6.25 -5.65
C ARG A 6 -10.48 7.50 -6.52
N LEU A 7 -9.35 8.00 -7.03
CA LEU A 7 -9.34 9.05 -8.05
C LEU A 7 -9.90 8.56 -9.39
N ILE A 8 -9.83 7.25 -9.65
CA ILE A 8 -10.38 6.60 -10.85
C ILE A 8 -11.80 6.12 -10.57
N ASP A 9 -11.98 5.32 -9.51
CA ASP A 9 -13.29 4.84 -9.07
C ASP A 9 -13.47 5.12 -7.57
N PRO A 10 -14.28 6.13 -7.19
CA PRO A 10 -14.45 6.52 -5.79
C PRO A 10 -15.15 5.48 -4.92
N THR A 11 -15.68 4.40 -5.53
CA THR A 11 -16.39 3.33 -4.80
C THR A 11 -15.48 2.18 -4.40
N VAL A 12 -14.26 2.12 -4.92
CA VAL A 12 -13.32 1.05 -4.57
C VAL A 12 -12.75 1.22 -3.18
N ALA A 13 -12.51 0.08 -2.55
CA ALA A 13 -11.75 -0.01 -1.32
C ALA A 13 -10.67 -1.08 -1.47
N LEU A 14 -9.55 -0.91 -0.77
CA LEU A 14 -8.52 -1.94 -0.72
C LEU A 14 -9.01 -3.10 0.15
N PRO A 15 -9.10 -4.33 -0.39
CA PRO A 15 -9.40 -5.50 0.43
C PRO A 15 -8.17 -5.88 1.26
N TYR A 16 -8.41 -6.56 2.38
CA TYR A 16 -7.34 -7.22 3.12
C TYR A 16 -7.32 -8.72 2.84
N TRP A 17 -6.14 -9.33 2.91
CA TRP A 17 -5.96 -10.78 2.85
C TRP A 17 -5.72 -11.34 4.25
N ASP A 18 -6.74 -11.99 4.81
CA ASP A 18 -6.66 -12.67 6.10
C ASP A 18 -5.94 -14.02 5.95
N SER A 19 -4.60 -13.97 5.93
CA SER A 19 -3.76 -15.16 5.74
C SER A 19 -3.91 -16.20 6.86
N VAL A 20 -4.54 -15.84 7.99
CA VAL A 20 -4.81 -16.77 9.08
C VAL A 20 -5.79 -17.86 8.66
N LEU A 21 -6.71 -17.56 7.76
CA LEU A 21 -7.65 -18.58 7.26
C LEU A 21 -6.93 -19.66 6.45
N ASP A 22 -5.87 -19.27 5.75
CA ASP A 22 -5.15 -20.11 4.80
C ASP A 22 -4.17 -21.06 5.49
N VAL A 23 -3.63 -20.69 6.67
CA VAL A 23 -2.73 -21.55 7.45
C VAL A 23 -3.39 -22.86 7.89
N TYR A 24 -4.72 -22.90 7.95
CA TYR A 24 -5.49 -24.06 8.37
C TYR A 24 -5.90 -24.98 7.21
N LEU A 25 -5.52 -24.65 5.97
CA LEU A 25 -5.70 -25.55 4.82
C LEU A 25 -4.74 -26.76 4.93
N PRO A 26 -5.06 -27.91 4.28
CA PRO A 26 -4.15 -29.05 4.30
C PRO A 26 -2.83 -28.70 3.61
N ASP A 27 -2.93 -27.88 2.56
CA ASP A 27 -1.83 -27.18 1.92
C ASP A 27 -2.23 -25.69 1.78
N PRO A 28 -1.57 -24.76 2.50
CA PRO A 28 -1.85 -23.33 2.38
C PRO A 28 -1.65 -22.75 0.97
N ARG A 29 -0.91 -23.45 0.09
CA ARG A 29 -0.76 -23.08 -1.33
C ARG A 29 -2.05 -23.23 -2.13
N ASP A 30 -2.98 -24.07 -1.66
CA ASP A 30 -4.30 -24.26 -2.27
C ASP A 30 -5.28 -23.11 -1.94
N SER A 31 -4.81 -22.03 -1.30
CA SER A 31 -5.65 -20.87 -1.02
C SER A 31 -6.24 -20.28 -2.30
N ILE A 32 -7.52 -19.92 -2.23
CA ILE A 32 -8.25 -19.32 -3.36
C ILE A 32 -7.63 -18.00 -3.80
N ILE A 33 -6.88 -17.30 -2.93
CA ILE A 33 -6.19 -16.06 -3.30
C ILE A 33 -5.20 -16.30 -4.45
N PHE A 34 -4.57 -17.47 -4.54
CA PHE A 34 -3.63 -17.85 -5.61
C PHE A 34 -4.31 -18.51 -6.82
N SER A 35 -5.64 -18.40 -6.93
CA SER A 35 -6.38 -18.90 -8.09
C SER A 35 -6.44 -17.85 -9.21
N PRO A 36 -6.79 -18.26 -10.45
CA PRO A 36 -6.93 -17.34 -11.57
C PRO A 36 -8.06 -16.31 -11.39
N LEU A 37 -8.96 -16.53 -10.43
CA LEU A 37 -10.03 -15.58 -10.10
C LEU A 37 -9.51 -14.38 -9.30
N PHE A 38 -8.39 -14.55 -8.59
CA PHE A 38 -7.85 -13.54 -7.66
C PHE A 38 -6.44 -13.11 -8.04
N ALA A 39 -5.39 -13.68 -7.44
CA ALA A 39 -4.02 -13.22 -7.62
C ALA A 39 -3.19 -14.06 -8.60
N GLY A 40 -3.80 -15.06 -9.23
CA GLY A 40 -3.18 -15.88 -10.26
C GLY A 40 -2.35 -17.04 -9.73
N GLU A 41 -2.32 -18.11 -10.53
CA GLU A 41 -1.50 -19.30 -10.30
C GLU A 41 -0.08 -19.12 -10.86
N ILE A 42 0.85 -19.91 -10.33
CA ILE A 42 2.24 -19.96 -10.79
C ILE A 42 2.52 -21.14 -11.71
N ASP A 43 3.47 -20.98 -12.63
CA ASP A 43 4.05 -22.09 -13.39
C ASP A 43 5.13 -22.85 -12.59
N MET A 44 5.79 -23.83 -13.23
CA MET A 44 6.86 -24.61 -12.59
C MET A 44 8.10 -23.78 -12.20
N ASN A 45 8.27 -22.60 -12.80
CA ASN A 45 9.38 -21.68 -12.51
C ASN A 45 8.98 -20.62 -11.46
N GLY A 46 7.73 -20.60 -11.00
CA GLY A 46 7.22 -19.65 -10.02
C GLY A 46 6.64 -18.37 -10.62
N PHE A 47 6.50 -18.26 -11.95
CA PHE A 47 5.95 -17.06 -12.58
C PHE A 47 4.43 -17.08 -12.58
N VAL A 48 3.80 -15.95 -12.29
CA VAL A 48 2.35 -15.79 -12.35
C VAL A 48 1.92 -15.73 -13.82
N VAL A 49 1.14 -16.72 -14.26
CA VAL A 49 0.81 -16.93 -15.68
C VAL A 49 -0.66 -16.69 -16.02
N ASN A 50 -1.54 -16.52 -15.03
CA ASN A 50 -2.96 -16.29 -15.25
C ASN A 50 -3.59 -15.36 -14.19
N GLY A 51 -4.87 -15.04 -14.39
CA GLY A 51 -5.62 -14.12 -13.54
C GLY A 51 -5.33 -12.63 -13.79
N PRO A 52 -5.92 -11.75 -12.96
CA PRO A 52 -5.84 -10.29 -13.11
C PRO A 52 -4.43 -9.70 -13.12
N PHE A 53 -3.45 -10.37 -12.51
CA PHE A 53 -2.07 -9.89 -12.40
C PHE A 53 -1.09 -10.65 -13.28
N ALA A 54 -1.60 -11.47 -14.22
CA ALA A 54 -0.76 -12.00 -15.28
C ALA A 54 -0.18 -10.85 -16.11
N PHE A 55 1.06 -11.03 -16.58
CA PHE A 55 1.77 -10.04 -17.40
C PHE A 55 2.05 -8.69 -16.71
N TRP A 56 2.00 -8.65 -15.37
CA TRP A 56 2.31 -7.44 -14.61
C TRP A 56 3.78 -7.07 -14.76
N ASN A 57 4.04 -5.82 -15.15
CA ASN A 57 5.40 -5.31 -15.30
C ASN A 57 5.99 -4.92 -13.94
N THR A 58 7.13 -5.50 -13.59
CA THR A 58 7.86 -5.20 -12.38
C THR A 58 8.81 -4.01 -12.60
N ILE A 59 9.20 -3.33 -11.52
CA ILE A 59 10.11 -2.17 -11.59
C ILE A 59 11.50 -2.51 -12.14
N GLU A 60 11.89 -3.77 -12.08
CA GLU A 60 13.15 -4.30 -12.64
C GLU A 60 13.04 -4.65 -14.13
N GLY A 61 11.86 -4.45 -14.73
CA GLY A 61 11.61 -4.66 -16.16
C GLY A 61 11.18 -6.09 -16.52
N ARG A 62 10.82 -6.93 -15.54
CA ARG A 62 10.21 -8.23 -15.82
C ARG A 62 8.74 -8.01 -16.19
N ASN A 63 8.23 -8.76 -17.16
CA ASN A 63 6.82 -8.71 -17.56
C ASN A 63 5.94 -9.69 -16.78
N THR A 64 6.39 -10.20 -15.63
CA THR A 64 5.63 -11.13 -14.80
C THR A 64 6.13 -11.10 -13.36
N ILE A 65 5.19 -11.30 -12.44
CA ILE A 65 5.47 -11.46 -11.01
C ILE A 65 6.03 -12.87 -10.78
N TRP A 66 7.00 -12.98 -9.88
CA TRP A 66 7.61 -14.23 -9.47
C TRP A 66 7.33 -14.53 -8.00
N ARG A 67 6.96 -15.76 -7.68
CA ARG A 67 6.64 -16.24 -6.31
C ARG A 67 7.29 -17.60 -6.05
N THR A 68 7.57 -17.87 -4.78
CA THR A 68 8.12 -19.15 -4.32
C THR A 68 7.34 -19.64 -3.12
N LEU A 69 6.03 -19.88 -3.33
CA LEU A 69 5.07 -20.16 -2.26
C LEU A 69 5.55 -21.28 -1.32
N SER A 70 5.47 -21.04 -0.02
CA SER A 70 5.87 -21.97 1.04
C SER A 70 7.38 -22.35 1.04
N GLY A 71 8.24 -21.57 0.39
CA GLY A 71 9.69 -21.79 0.43
C GLY A 71 10.32 -21.42 1.77
N GLU A 72 9.87 -20.32 2.38
CA GLU A 72 10.38 -19.81 3.67
C GLU A 72 9.24 -19.14 4.47
N GLY A 73 9.50 -18.76 5.73
CA GLY A 73 8.53 -18.05 6.56
C GLY A 73 7.25 -18.85 6.83
N GLY A 74 6.14 -18.15 6.97
CA GLY A 74 4.84 -18.76 7.26
C GLY A 74 3.71 -17.73 7.22
N LEU A 75 2.48 -18.22 7.12
CA LEU A 75 1.29 -17.39 7.27
C LEU A 75 1.00 -17.10 8.74
N PHE A 76 0.28 -16.01 9.00
CA PHE A 76 -0.19 -15.72 10.36
C PHE A 76 -1.11 -16.82 10.89
N ASN A 77 -1.22 -16.94 12.21
CA ASN A 77 -2.21 -17.78 12.88
C ASN A 77 -2.94 -17.03 14.01
N GLU A 78 -4.06 -17.59 14.49
CA GLU A 78 -4.88 -16.95 15.55
C GLU A 78 -4.11 -16.71 16.85
N GLY A 79 -3.15 -17.57 17.20
CA GLY A 79 -2.30 -17.40 18.36
C GLY A 79 -1.48 -16.11 18.27
N GLN A 80 -0.85 -15.88 17.12
CA GLN A 80 -0.04 -14.67 16.88
C GLN A 80 -0.88 -13.40 16.86
N LEU A 81 -2.05 -13.43 16.21
CA LEU A 81 -2.97 -12.29 16.23
C LEU A 81 -3.42 -11.98 17.66
N SER A 82 -3.72 -13.01 18.45
CA SER A 82 -4.06 -12.85 19.87
C SER A 82 -2.89 -12.28 20.67
N SER A 83 -1.66 -12.72 20.41
CA SER A 83 -0.46 -12.18 21.05
C SER A 83 -0.30 -10.68 20.77
N VAL A 84 -0.37 -10.26 19.50
CA VAL A 84 -0.26 -8.85 19.13
C VAL A 84 -1.42 -8.05 19.72
N ALA A 85 -2.65 -8.52 19.58
CA ALA A 85 -3.83 -7.81 20.07
C ALA A 85 -3.87 -7.63 21.61
N ASN A 86 -3.15 -8.49 22.33
CA ASN A 86 -3.05 -8.46 23.79
C ASN A 86 -1.71 -7.92 24.31
N GLU A 87 -0.82 -7.44 23.43
CA GLU A 87 0.49 -6.92 23.83
C GLU A 87 0.34 -5.55 24.53
N PRO A 88 0.68 -5.43 25.83
CA PRO A 88 0.53 -4.17 26.55
C PRO A 88 1.64 -3.16 26.21
N ASN A 89 2.80 -3.60 25.73
CA ASN A 89 3.94 -2.73 25.47
C ASN A 89 3.90 -2.23 24.02
N ILE A 90 3.68 -0.92 23.85
CA ILE A 90 3.66 -0.27 22.54
C ILE A 90 4.94 -0.49 21.72
N GLU A 91 6.07 -0.60 22.41
CA GLU A 91 7.36 -0.88 21.82
C GLU A 91 7.35 -2.19 21.03
N HIS A 92 6.72 -3.24 21.56
CA HIS A 92 6.58 -4.52 20.88
C HIS A 92 5.55 -4.50 19.73
N VAL A 93 4.92 -3.37 19.43
CA VAL A 93 4.01 -3.28 18.27
C VAL A 93 4.58 -2.34 17.22
N LEU A 94 5.18 -1.22 17.65
CA LEU A 94 5.68 -0.18 16.75
C LEU A 94 7.18 -0.28 16.41
N SER A 95 8.00 -1.03 17.16
CA SER A 95 9.46 -1.04 16.97
C SER A 95 9.99 -2.16 16.05
N TYR A 96 9.16 -3.13 15.66
CA TYR A 96 9.62 -4.28 14.88
C TYR A 96 9.77 -3.93 13.39
N THR A 97 10.96 -3.45 13.02
CA THR A 97 11.37 -3.30 11.62
C THR A 97 11.89 -4.61 11.02
N VAL A 98 12.41 -5.52 11.87
CA VAL A 98 12.88 -6.85 11.47
C VAL A 98 12.45 -7.88 12.52
N PRO A 99 11.64 -8.89 12.17
CA PRO A 99 11.24 -9.94 13.10
C PRO A 99 12.42 -10.85 13.47
N LEU A 100 12.34 -11.48 14.65
CA LEU A 100 13.33 -12.46 15.10
C LEU A 100 13.37 -13.69 14.19
N ALA A 101 14.53 -14.34 14.10
CA ALA A 101 14.70 -15.58 13.35
C ALA A 101 13.68 -16.64 13.80
N GLY A 102 12.93 -17.20 12.85
CA GLY A 102 11.91 -18.22 13.09
C GLY A 102 10.47 -17.70 13.23
N CYS A 103 10.25 -16.38 13.22
CA CYS A 103 8.89 -15.85 13.10
C CYS A 103 8.32 -16.16 11.69
N PRO A 104 7.05 -16.59 11.57
CA PRO A 104 6.42 -16.75 10.27
C PRO A 104 6.09 -15.38 9.70
N ILE A 105 6.68 -15.09 8.53
CA ILE A 105 6.54 -13.81 7.82
C ILE A 105 5.80 -14.11 6.51
N PRO A 106 4.58 -13.59 6.30
CA PRO A 106 3.82 -13.87 5.08
C PRO A 106 4.53 -13.39 3.80
N HIS A 107 5.30 -12.30 3.86
CA HIS A 107 6.20 -11.90 2.77
C HIS A 107 7.13 -13.03 2.32
N PHE A 108 7.76 -13.71 3.27
CA PHE A 108 8.69 -14.80 2.98
C PHE A 108 7.95 -16.06 2.53
N TRP A 109 6.73 -16.26 3.04
CA TRP A 109 5.86 -17.36 2.63
C TRP A 109 5.39 -17.25 1.18
N VAL A 110 4.99 -16.05 0.73
CA VAL A 110 4.70 -15.83 -0.69
C VAL A 110 6.00 -15.95 -1.50
N GLY A 111 7.10 -15.42 -0.96
CA GLY A 111 8.41 -15.54 -1.55
C GLY A 111 8.54 -14.75 -2.85
N GLY A 112 9.59 -15.03 -3.62
CA GLY A 112 9.88 -14.31 -4.86
C GLY A 112 9.93 -12.79 -4.68
N ASP A 113 9.18 -12.04 -5.50
CA ASP A 113 9.13 -10.58 -5.41
C ASP A 113 8.60 -10.12 -4.03
N MET A 114 7.59 -10.78 -3.46
CA MET A 114 7.04 -10.46 -2.13
C MET A 114 8.06 -10.58 -0.99
N ARG A 115 9.14 -11.34 -1.17
CA ARG A 115 10.15 -11.56 -0.13
C ARG A 115 10.98 -10.31 0.14
N VAL A 116 11.34 -9.59 -0.92
CA VAL A 116 12.41 -8.58 -0.89
C VAL A 116 11.76 -7.20 -0.70
N PRO A 117 12.12 -6.41 0.34
CA PRO A 117 11.44 -5.14 0.63
C PRO A 117 11.35 -4.21 -0.58
N GLU A 118 12.41 -4.10 -1.36
CA GLU A 118 12.52 -3.21 -2.53
C GLU A 118 11.56 -3.59 -3.66
N THR A 119 11.24 -4.87 -3.80
CA THR A 119 10.48 -5.41 -4.93
C THR A 119 9.11 -5.95 -4.52
N SER A 120 8.84 -6.03 -3.22
CA SER A 120 7.62 -6.62 -2.65
C SER A 120 6.34 -6.01 -3.18
N ALA A 121 6.32 -4.69 -3.40
CA ALA A 121 5.18 -3.97 -3.94
C ALA A 121 4.91 -4.23 -5.45
N ASN A 122 5.80 -4.94 -6.15
CA ASN A 122 5.53 -5.44 -7.51
C ASN A 122 4.38 -6.45 -7.53
N ASP A 123 4.22 -7.23 -6.46
CA ASP A 123 3.12 -8.18 -6.33
C ASP A 123 1.92 -7.48 -5.67
N PRO A 124 0.76 -7.34 -6.34
CA PRO A 124 -0.39 -6.65 -5.75
C PRO A 124 -0.94 -7.28 -4.47
N ILE A 125 -0.56 -8.53 -4.14
CA ILE A 125 -0.82 -9.14 -2.83
C ILE A 125 -0.23 -8.29 -1.69
N PHE A 126 0.86 -7.56 -1.92
CA PHE A 126 1.47 -6.63 -0.98
C PHE A 126 0.46 -5.70 -0.32
N TYR A 127 -0.39 -5.05 -1.12
CA TYR A 127 -1.36 -4.08 -0.61
C TYR A 127 -2.47 -4.75 0.21
N MET A 128 -2.87 -5.97 -0.18
CA MET A 128 -3.86 -6.76 0.58
C MET A 128 -3.28 -7.28 1.90
N HIS A 129 -2.01 -7.70 1.88
CA HIS A 129 -1.28 -8.13 3.06
C HIS A 129 -1.11 -6.96 4.05
N HIS A 130 -0.61 -5.80 3.60
CA HIS A 130 -0.44 -4.64 4.47
C HIS A 130 -1.77 -4.03 4.94
N SER A 131 -2.85 -4.15 4.17
CA SER A 131 -4.21 -3.81 4.65
C SER A 131 -4.64 -4.73 5.80
N PHE A 132 -4.19 -5.98 5.83
CA PHE A 132 -4.43 -6.89 6.94
C PHE A 132 -3.54 -6.59 8.15
N VAL A 133 -2.27 -6.23 7.92
CA VAL A 133 -1.36 -5.77 8.99
C VAL A 133 -1.93 -4.52 9.67
N ASP A 134 -2.45 -3.56 8.91
CA ASP A 134 -3.09 -2.35 9.46
C ASP A 134 -4.40 -2.68 10.22
N LEU A 135 -5.18 -3.67 9.75
CA LEU A 135 -6.31 -4.19 10.54
C LEU A 135 -5.85 -4.78 11.88
N ILE A 136 -4.77 -5.57 11.92
CA ILE A 136 -4.23 -6.12 13.16
C ILE A 136 -3.78 -4.99 14.10
N PHE A 137 -3.12 -3.96 13.56
CA PHE A 137 -2.73 -2.77 14.31
C PHE A 137 -3.94 -2.03 14.88
N GLU A 138 -5.01 -1.82 14.09
CA GLU A 138 -6.22 -1.16 14.55
C GLU A 138 -6.96 -2.00 15.62
N ILE A 139 -6.98 -3.33 15.50
CA ILE A 139 -7.51 -4.22 16.55
C ILE A 139 -6.75 -4.02 17.86
N TRP A 140 -5.41 -3.98 17.81
CA TRP A 140 -4.57 -3.72 18.98
C TRP A 140 -4.87 -2.34 19.59
N ARG A 141 -4.88 -1.27 18.77
CA ARG A 141 -5.24 0.09 19.23
C ARG A 141 -6.60 0.11 19.92
N GLN A 142 -7.58 -0.59 19.35
CA GLN A 142 -8.94 -0.66 19.89
C GLN A 142 -9.02 -1.34 21.25
N ARG A 143 -8.18 -2.35 21.49
CA ARG A 143 -8.14 -3.12 22.73
C ARG A 143 -7.26 -2.50 23.81
N GLN A 144 -6.07 -2.02 23.45
CA GLN A 144 -5.03 -1.63 24.41
C GLN A 144 -5.03 -0.14 24.75
N GLN A 145 -5.53 0.70 23.84
CA GLN A 145 -5.43 2.15 24.00
C GLN A 145 -6.80 2.79 24.10
N ARG A 146 -6.92 3.76 25.02
CA ARG A 146 -8.03 4.72 24.99
C ARG A 146 -7.95 5.56 23.71
N LYS A 147 -9.10 6.00 23.21
CA LYS A 147 -9.19 6.73 21.93
C LYS A 147 -8.30 7.98 21.89
N ASP A 148 -8.19 8.71 23.00
CA ASP A 148 -7.37 9.91 23.12
C ASP A 148 -5.85 9.63 23.15
N VAL A 149 -5.45 8.48 23.68
CA VAL A 149 -4.03 8.06 23.75
C VAL A 149 -3.51 7.66 22.37
N ARG A 150 -4.38 7.08 21.52
CA ARG A 150 -4.02 6.61 20.18
C ARG A 150 -3.41 7.68 19.28
N GLU A 151 -3.76 8.95 19.47
CA GLU A 151 -3.30 10.05 18.60
C GLU A 151 -1.83 10.41 18.79
N TRP A 152 -1.20 10.01 19.90
CA TRP A 152 0.14 10.49 20.25
C TRP A 152 1.06 9.44 20.87
N ALA A 153 0.52 8.31 21.35
CA ALA A 153 1.34 7.24 21.91
C ALA A 153 2.19 6.60 20.81
N TYR A 154 3.50 6.82 20.89
CA TYR A 154 4.51 6.31 19.97
C TYR A 154 5.71 5.79 20.78
N THR A 155 6.54 4.96 20.17
CA THR A 155 7.78 4.46 20.77
C THR A 155 8.72 5.61 21.16
N SER A 156 9.54 5.39 22.20
CA SER A 156 10.60 6.34 22.55
C SER A 156 11.70 6.39 21.47
N ASN A 157 12.24 7.58 21.21
CA ASN A 157 13.32 7.75 20.24
C ASN A 157 14.63 7.19 20.80
N LEU A 158 14.95 5.95 20.43
CA LEU A 158 16.16 5.25 20.86
C LEU A 158 17.16 5.15 19.71
N TRP A 159 18.12 6.07 19.66
CA TRP A 159 19.22 6.06 18.67
C TRP A 159 20.05 4.78 18.68
N SER A 160 20.06 4.04 19.81
CA SER A 160 20.71 2.74 19.92
C SER A 160 19.97 1.60 19.23
N CYS A 161 18.68 1.78 18.93
CA CYS A 161 17.77 0.72 18.47
C CYS A 161 17.16 1.00 17.09
N GLY A 162 17.30 2.22 16.58
CA GLY A 162 16.82 2.60 15.25
C GLY A 162 17.44 3.91 14.79
N ASN A 163 17.34 4.18 13.49
CA ASN A 163 17.73 5.46 12.91
C ASN A 163 16.62 6.51 13.11
N GLU A 164 16.96 7.77 12.85
CA GLU A 164 16.09 8.91 13.00
C GLU A 164 14.85 8.89 12.11
N PHE A 165 14.86 8.13 11.01
CA PHE A 165 13.74 8.04 10.08
C PHE A 165 12.54 7.30 10.67
N HIS A 166 12.72 6.54 11.75
CA HIS A 166 11.64 5.84 12.45
C HIS A 166 11.08 6.62 13.65
N PHE A 167 11.63 7.79 13.97
CA PHE A 167 11.15 8.61 15.07
C PHE A 167 9.82 9.28 14.75
N SER A 168 9.03 9.58 15.77
CA SER A 168 7.66 10.10 15.63
C SER A 168 7.57 11.36 14.75
N TYR A 169 8.56 12.25 14.87
CA TYR A 169 8.62 13.52 14.13
C TYR A 169 9.22 13.39 12.72
N ALA A 170 9.78 12.24 12.36
CA ALA A 170 10.40 12.05 11.07
C ALA A 170 9.37 11.90 9.96
N TRP A 171 9.73 12.31 8.75
CA TRP A 171 8.83 12.35 7.60
C TRP A 171 8.72 10.95 6.99
N MET A 172 7.50 10.54 6.65
CA MET A 172 7.22 9.26 6.00
C MET A 172 7.59 9.34 4.52
N ARG A 173 8.87 9.22 4.18
CA ARG A 173 9.35 9.38 2.79
C ARG A 173 8.63 8.44 1.81
N PRO A 174 8.29 8.91 0.60
CA PRO A 174 8.49 10.25 0.03
C PRO A 174 7.36 11.25 0.34
N PHE A 175 6.52 10.98 1.35
CA PHE A 175 5.41 11.85 1.76
C PHE A 175 5.88 12.94 2.72
N ASP A 176 6.46 13.99 2.15
CA ASP A 176 7.07 15.11 2.87
C ASP A 176 6.11 16.00 3.69
N PHE A 177 4.82 15.67 3.67
CA PHE A 177 3.76 16.37 4.39
C PHE A 177 3.16 15.52 5.53
N LEU A 178 3.68 14.31 5.76
CA LEU A 178 3.24 13.43 6.83
C LEU A 178 4.43 12.95 7.66
N SER A 179 4.34 13.13 8.97
CA SER A 179 5.26 12.50 9.92
C SER A 179 4.81 11.09 10.30
N ASN A 180 5.70 10.27 10.86
CA ASN A 180 5.33 8.95 11.39
C ASN A 180 4.20 9.05 12.44
N GLN A 181 4.21 10.09 13.26
CA GLN A 181 3.14 10.34 14.24
C GLN A 181 1.79 10.62 13.58
N ASP A 182 1.76 11.28 12.42
CA ASP A 182 0.51 11.53 11.69
C ASP A 182 -0.15 10.23 11.21
N GLY A 183 0.60 9.13 11.11
CA GLY A 183 0.09 7.78 10.84
C GLY A 183 -0.80 7.23 11.96
N LEU A 184 -0.73 7.78 13.17
CA LEU A 184 -1.52 7.33 14.32
C LEU A 184 -2.95 7.89 14.35
N SER A 185 -3.32 8.82 13.49
CA SER A 185 -4.56 9.57 13.68
C SER A 185 -5.81 8.68 13.65
N ASN A 186 -6.75 8.88 14.58
CA ASN A 186 -8.06 8.22 14.50
C ASN A 186 -8.89 8.75 13.32
N ALA A 187 -8.52 9.88 12.72
CA ALA A 187 -9.23 10.44 11.57
C ALA A 187 -9.31 9.46 10.39
N TYR A 188 -8.30 8.60 10.21
CA TYR A 188 -8.31 7.57 9.16
C TYR A 188 -9.48 6.61 9.32
N THR A 189 -9.69 6.06 10.51
CA THR A 189 -10.76 5.08 10.78
C THR A 189 -12.13 5.73 11.08
N ASP A 190 -12.13 6.99 11.54
CA ASP A 190 -13.35 7.76 11.75
C ASP A 190 -13.95 8.28 10.44
N GLN A 191 -13.11 8.68 9.47
CA GLN A 191 -13.53 9.49 8.31
C GLN A 191 -13.12 8.94 6.94
N LEU A 192 -12.00 8.20 6.81
CA LEU A 192 -11.47 7.80 5.51
C LEU A 192 -11.85 6.37 5.11
N TYR A 193 -11.68 5.41 6.02
CA TYR A 193 -11.99 4.00 5.80
C TYR A 193 -12.48 3.32 7.09
N ARG A 194 -13.07 2.13 6.94
CA ARG A 194 -13.39 1.23 8.05
C ARG A 194 -13.17 -0.20 7.60
N TYR A 195 -12.70 -1.03 8.52
CA TYR A 195 -12.53 -2.44 8.26
C TYR A 195 -13.85 -3.20 8.37
N ALA A 196 -14.08 -4.10 7.40
CA ALA A 196 -15.03 -5.19 7.58
C ALA A 196 -14.47 -6.18 8.62
N GLN A 197 -15.35 -6.76 9.43
CA GLN A 197 -14.95 -7.80 10.39
C GLN A 197 -14.32 -8.99 9.67
N ARG A 198 -13.31 -9.60 10.31
CA ARG A 198 -12.69 -10.83 9.82
C ARG A 198 -13.76 -11.91 9.57
N PRO A 199 -13.68 -12.68 8.47
CA PRO A 199 -14.64 -13.73 8.21
C PRO A 199 -14.67 -14.75 9.34
N THR A 200 -15.85 -15.01 9.89
CA THR A 200 -16.06 -16.04 10.92
C THR A 200 -17.07 -17.06 10.42
N CYS A 201 -16.71 -18.34 10.54
CA CYS A 201 -17.54 -19.46 10.15
C CYS A 201 -18.13 -20.10 11.41
N SER A 202 -19.39 -20.51 11.35
CA SER A 202 -20.00 -21.34 12.39
C SER A 202 -20.78 -22.48 11.76
N ALA A 203 -21.23 -23.45 12.56
CA ALA A 203 -22.12 -24.49 12.07
C ALA A 203 -23.43 -23.89 11.51
N GLN A 204 -23.86 -22.75 12.05
CA GLN A 204 -25.06 -22.02 11.63
C GLN A 204 -24.82 -21.17 10.38
N VAL A 205 -23.59 -20.64 10.20
CA VAL A 205 -23.19 -19.86 9.03
C VAL A 205 -21.96 -20.51 8.39
N PRO A 206 -22.14 -21.65 7.70
CA PRO A 206 -21.02 -22.42 7.17
C PRO A 206 -20.31 -21.66 6.04
N THR A 207 -21.01 -20.77 5.33
CA THR A 207 -20.40 -19.97 4.26
C THR A 207 -19.56 -18.80 4.77
N CYS A 208 -19.51 -18.55 6.09
CA CYS A 208 -18.72 -17.45 6.66
C CYS A 208 -19.07 -16.08 6.05
N GLY A 209 -20.31 -15.91 5.57
CA GLY A 209 -20.76 -14.71 4.84
C GLY A 209 -20.22 -14.57 3.40
N SER A 210 -19.48 -15.56 2.87
CA SER A 210 -18.85 -15.54 1.56
C SER A 210 -19.22 -16.78 0.74
N ARG A 211 -19.33 -16.66 -0.59
CA ARG A 211 -19.54 -17.84 -1.46
C ARG A 211 -18.26 -18.66 -1.62
N GLN A 212 -17.12 -18.03 -1.37
CA GLN A 212 -15.78 -18.53 -1.59
C GLN A 212 -15.19 -19.20 -0.33
N LEU A 213 -15.68 -18.83 0.86
CA LEU A 213 -15.23 -19.42 2.13
C LEU A 213 -16.19 -20.51 2.59
N ARG A 214 -15.62 -21.61 3.10
CA ARG A 214 -16.37 -22.72 3.71
C ARG A 214 -15.56 -23.25 4.88
N PRO A 215 -16.20 -23.85 5.91
CA PRO A 215 -15.48 -24.39 7.04
C PRO A 215 -14.77 -25.65 6.54
N MET A 216 -13.58 -25.89 7.05
CA MET A 216 -12.92 -27.16 6.78
C MET A 216 -13.73 -28.27 7.47
N SER A 217 -14.53 -29.01 6.70
CA SER A 217 -15.17 -30.23 7.20
C SER A 217 -14.07 -31.24 7.51
N ARG A 218 -13.83 -31.52 8.79
CA ARG A 218 -12.88 -32.55 9.25
C ARG A 218 -13.20 -33.86 8.50
N GLY A 219 -12.36 -34.22 7.53
CA GLY A 219 -12.36 -35.57 6.95
C GLY A 219 -12.89 -35.76 5.52
N ILE A 220 -12.70 -34.84 4.56
CA ILE A 220 -12.82 -35.20 3.13
C ILE A 220 -11.65 -34.61 2.33
N GLN A 221 -10.69 -35.47 1.95
CA GLN A 221 -9.78 -35.21 0.84
C GLN A 221 -10.61 -34.86 -0.40
N ARG A 222 -10.56 -33.61 -0.86
CA ARG A 222 -11.19 -33.27 -2.14
C ARG A 222 -10.24 -33.64 -3.27
N ARG A 223 -10.57 -34.75 -3.95
CA ARG A 223 -10.12 -35.02 -5.32
C ARG A 223 -10.51 -33.84 -6.21
N GLY A 224 -9.62 -33.50 -7.14
CA GLY A 224 -9.70 -32.30 -7.97
C GLY A 224 -10.94 -32.18 -8.88
N ASN A 225 -11.10 -30.95 -9.37
CA ASN A 225 -11.93 -30.46 -10.46
C ASN A 225 -13.46 -30.54 -10.33
N GLN A 226 -14.11 -29.36 -10.32
CA GLN A 226 -15.04 -28.97 -11.38
C GLN A 226 -15.29 -27.45 -11.39
N ARG A 227 -15.00 -26.84 -12.54
CA ARG A 227 -15.25 -25.44 -12.91
C ARG A 227 -16.75 -25.12 -12.86
N ARG A 228 -17.16 -24.11 -12.08
CA ARG A 228 -18.36 -23.30 -12.36
C ARG A 228 -18.05 -21.85 -12.01
N ILE A 229 -18.19 -20.96 -12.99
CA ILE A 229 -18.03 -19.51 -12.86
C ILE A 229 -19.29 -18.95 -12.20
N PRO A 230 -19.22 -18.30 -11.03
CA PRO A 230 -20.37 -17.59 -10.45
C PRO A 230 -20.44 -16.12 -10.92
N PRO A 231 -21.64 -15.52 -11.03
CA PRO A 231 -21.84 -14.12 -11.44
C PRO A 231 -21.32 -13.12 -10.39
N PRO A 232 -21.07 -11.84 -10.76
CA PRO A 232 -20.43 -10.85 -9.90
C PRO A 232 -21.27 -10.52 -8.64
N PRO A 233 -20.63 -10.17 -7.51
CA PRO A 233 -21.31 -9.78 -6.27
C PRO A 233 -21.94 -8.37 -6.38
N PRO A 234 -23.05 -8.11 -5.67
CA PRO A 234 -23.67 -6.78 -5.62
C PRO A 234 -22.84 -5.79 -4.78
N PRO A 235 -23.01 -4.47 -5.01
CA PRO A 235 -22.21 -3.43 -4.35
C PRO A 235 -22.52 -3.31 -2.85
N ILE A 236 -21.50 -2.95 -2.08
CA ILE A 236 -21.54 -2.75 -0.62
C ILE A 236 -22.40 -1.51 -0.26
N VAL A 237 -23.19 -1.66 0.80
CA VAL A 237 -24.22 -0.72 1.26
C VAL A 237 -23.62 0.58 1.82
N ARG A 238 -24.06 1.72 1.27
CA ARG A 238 -23.80 3.08 1.78
C ARG A 238 -24.55 3.36 3.07
N ARG A 239 -23.97 4.19 3.95
CA ARG A 239 -24.76 5.00 4.91
C ARG A 239 -24.48 6.48 4.69
N ILE A 240 -25.55 7.24 4.44
CA ILE A 240 -25.57 8.70 4.35
C ILE A 240 -25.13 9.28 5.70
N LEU A 241 -24.05 10.08 5.69
CA LEU A 241 -23.55 10.78 6.86
C LEU A 241 -24.56 11.85 7.30
N ARG A 242 -25.09 11.73 8.54
CA ARG A 242 -25.71 12.86 9.25
C ARG A 242 -24.61 13.61 10.01
N ARG A 243 -24.56 14.94 9.88
CA ARG A 243 -23.55 15.82 10.48
C ARG A 243 -23.59 15.78 12.02
N PRO A 244 -22.48 15.52 12.73
CA PRO A 244 -22.35 15.84 14.14
C PRO A 244 -21.81 17.27 14.34
N ILE A 245 -22.11 17.82 15.51
CA ILE A 245 -21.76 19.16 15.97
C ILE A 245 -20.24 19.23 16.22
N GLU A 246 -19.53 20.11 15.50
CA GLU A 246 -18.06 20.26 15.51
C GLU A 246 -17.55 21.06 16.72
N SER A 247 -16.44 20.62 17.33
CA SER A 247 -15.71 21.40 18.34
C SER A 247 -14.63 22.27 17.68
N GLN A 248 -14.17 23.34 18.36
CA GLN A 248 -13.20 24.30 17.81
C GLN A 248 -11.84 23.68 17.41
N GLN A 249 -11.46 22.53 17.97
CA GLN A 249 -10.28 21.76 17.54
C GLN A 249 -10.51 21.06 16.19
N THR A 250 -11.72 20.55 15.94
CA THR A 250 -12.14 19.96 14.65
C THR A 250 -12.08 20.99 13.53
N ARG A 251 -12.43 22.25 13.83
CA ARG A 251 -12.30 23.36 12.88
C ARG A 251 -10.85 23.57 12.44
N ARG A 252 -9.86 23.48 13.34
CA ARG A 252 -8.44 23.70 12.96
C ARG A 252 -7.87 22.54 12.12
N PHE A 253 -8.28 21.30 12.38
CA PHE A 253 -7.90 20.14 11.56
C PHE A 253 -8.56 20.17 10.18
N LEU A 254 -9.88 20.38 10.11
CA LEU A 254 -10.60 20.55 8.86
C LEU A 254 -10.17 21.81 8.10
N THR A 255 -9.78 22.90 8.76
CA THR A 255 -9.24 24.08 8.07
C THR A 255 -7.84 23.80 7.51
N ARG A 256 -6.99 22.99 8.17
CA ARG A 256 -5.71 22.54 7.58
C ARG A 256 -5.91 21.56 6.42
N GLN A 257 -6.82 20.60 6.55
CA GLN A 257 -7.11 19.61 5.50
C GLN A 257 -7.87 20.24 4.32
N MET A 258 -8.90 21.07 4.56
CA MET A 258 -9.67 21.78 3.52
C MET A 258 -8.96 23.00 2.95
N ALA A 259 -8.06 23.70 3.68
CA ALA A 259 -7.14 24.65 3.03
C ALA A 259 -6.14 23.93 2.11
N ALA A 260 -5.86 22.64 2.36
CA ALA A 260 -5.14 21.80 1.43
C ALA A 260 -6.03 21.21 0.31
N THR A 261 -7.37 21.33 0.37
CA THR A 261 -8.29 20.77 -0.65
C THR A 261 -9.28 21.74 -1.32
N THR A 262 -9.29 23.04 -1.01
CA THR A 262 -10.14 24.00 -1.76
C THR A 262 -9.34 24.72 -2.84
N HIS A 263 -9.51 24.20 -4.06
CA HIS A 263 -9.16 24.80 -5.35
C HIS A 263 -7.73 25.30 -5.53
N LYS A 264 -6.78 24.37 -5.63
CA LYS A 264 -5.89 24.43 -6.79
C LYS A 264 -6.38 23.38 -7.77
N LEU A 265 -7.01 23.84 -8.85
CA LEU A 265 -7.05 23.07 -10.09
C LEU A 265 -5.63 22.55 -10.29
N PHE A 266 -5.45 21.24 -10.49
CA PHE A 266 -4.15 20.75 -10.91
C PHE A 266 -3.85 21.36 -12.28
N ILE A 267 -3.04 22.42 -12.28
CA ILE A 267 -2.54 23.10 -13.48
C ILE A 267 -1.18 22.48 -13.74
N ASN A 268 -1.09 21.75 -14.85
CA ASN A 268 0.08 21.04 -15.29
C ASN A 268 1.14 22.06 -15.75
N CYS A 269 2.17 22.30 -14.94
CA CYS A 269 3.26 23.20 -15.28
C CYS A 269 4.47 22.41 -15.81
N PHE A 270 4.87 22.77 -17.03
CA PHE A 270 5.90 22.15 -17.85
C PHE A 270 7.28 22.14 -17.17
N ASN A 271 7.66 21.04 -16.52
CA ASN A 271 9.03 20.80 -16.05
C ASN A 271 9.47 19.33 -16.25
N MET A 272 9.05 18.74 -17.36
CA MET A 272 9.49 17.40 -17.79
C MET A 272 10.77 17.47 -18.66
N ASN A 273 11.69 18.40 -18.37
CA ASN A 273 13.01 18.41 -19.00
C ASN A 273 13.94 17.50 -18.19
N PRO A 274 14.61 16.51 -18.80
CA PRO A 274 15.40 15.51 -18.07
C PRO A 274 16.57 16.08 -17.26
N CYS A 275 16.99 17.33 -17.49
CA CYS A 275 18.06 17.95 -16.71
C CYS A 275 17.50 19.01 -15.69
N CYS A 276 16.17 19.07 -15.48
CA CYS A 276 15.51 20.08 -14.63
C CYS A 276 15.81 19.92 -13.13
N ASP A 277 15.93 18.68 -12.65
CA ASP A 277 16.26 18.40 -11.24
C ASP A 277 17.68 18.88 -10.89
N TYR A 278 18.65 18.65 -11.80
CA TYR A 278 20.03 19.10 -11.62
C TYR A 278 20.18 20.63 -11.64
N TRP A 279 19.36 21.34 -12.44
CA TRP A 279 19.33 22.80 -12.48
C TRP A 279 18.64 23.43 -11.26
N ALA A 280 17.69 22.72 -10.64
CA ALA A 280 17.03 23.14 -9.42
C ALA A 280 17.96 23.01 -8.20
N GLU A 281 18.76 21.94 -8.12
CA GLU A 281 19.73 21.73 -7.03
C GLU A 281 20.85 22.77 -6.98
N ASN A 282 21.25 23.32 -8.13
CA ASN A 282 22.29 24.35 -8.21
C ASN A 282 21.76 25.80 -8.24
N GLY A 283 20.44 25.98 -8.09
CA GLY A 283 19.81 27.30 -7.95
C GLY A 283 19.68 28.11 -9.24
N GLU A 284 19.83 27.48 -10.40
CA GLU A 284 19.91 28.17 -11.71
C GLU A 284 18.58 28.18 -12.48
N CYS A 285 17.54 27.49 -12.00
CA CYS A 285 16.23 27.48 -12.64
C CYS A 285 15.28 28.54 -12.05
N LYS A 286 14.93 29.57 -12.85
CA LYS A 286 13.79 30.46 -12.59
C LYS A 286 12.80 30.44 -13.76
N ALA A 287 11.66 29.77 -13.53
CA ALA A 287 10.32 30.00 -14.08
C ALA A 287 9.67 28.80 -14.80
N ALA A 288 8.46 28.43 -14.35
CA ALA A 288 7.39 27.89 -15.19
C ALA A 288 6.04 27.96 -14.43
N CYS A 289 5.27 29.04 -14.60
CA CYS A 289 3.84 29.12 -14.20
C CYS A 289 3.08 30.29 -14.88
N GLU A 290 3.67 31.05 -15.82
CA GLU A 290 3.09 32.31 -16.35
C GLU A 290 2.70 33.37 -15.30
N LEU A 291 3.05 33.16 -14.02
CA LEU A 291 3.00 34.17 -12.96
C LEU A 291 4.20 35.14 -13.02
N CYS A 292 5.19 34.85 -13.86
CA CYS A 292 6.34 35.71 -14.14
C CYS A 292 6.58 35.79 -15.66
N THR A 293 6.83 36.99 -16.19
CA THR A 293 7.22 37.22 -17.59
C THR A 293 8.73 36.97 -17.75
N PRO A 294 9.16 35.94 -18.51
CA PRO A 294 10.58 35.74 -18.77
C PRO A 294 11.08 36.83 -19.73
N ASN A 295 12.31 37.30 -19.53
CA ASN A 295 12.97 38.31 -20.37
C ASN A 295 13.58 37.71 -21.65
N PHE A 296 13.16 36.50 -22.06
CA PHE A 296 13.64 35.81 -23.26
C PHE A 296 12.50 35.06 -23.98
N ASN A 297 12.65 34.81 -25.28
CA ASN A 297 11.57 34.32 -26.15
C ASN A 297 11.30 32.81 -26.02
N THR A 298 10.07 32.41 -25.72
CA THR A 298 9.64 31.06 -25.34
C THR A 298 9.10 30.19 -26.49
N THR A 299 8.93 30.71 -27.71
CA THR A 299 8.28 29.97 -28.82
C THR A 299 9.19 29.01 -29.60
N ASN A 300 10.44 28.81 -29.17
CA ASN A 300 11.36 27.91 -29.84
C ASN A 300 11.94 26.88 -28.86
N GLU A 301 11.30 25.70 -28.81
CA GLU A 301 11.59 24.58 -27.90
C GLU A 301 12.89 23.82 -28.25
N CYS A 302 13.50 24.11 -29.41
CA CYS A 302 14.65 23.36 -29.91
C CYS A 302 15.99 24.11 -29.84
N ILE A 303 16.02 25.30 -29.22
CA ILE A 303 17.28 26.00 -29.00
C ILE A 303 17.90 25.49 -27.72
N ASP A 304 19.15 25.06 -27.82
CA ASP A 304 19.99 24.73 -26.69
C ASP A 304 20.30 26.02 -25.91
N ARG A 305 19.79 26.14 -24.68
CA ARG A 305 19.80 27.40 -23.92
C ARG A 305 20.77 27.40 -22.75
N HIS A 306 21.51 26.31 -22.56
CA HIS A 306 22.51 26.24 -21.51
C HIS A 306 23.90 26.11 -22.13
N VAL A 307 24.82 26.99 -21.74
CA VAL A 307 26.13 27.18 -22.40
C VAL A 307 26.96 25.89 -22.44
N SER A 308 26.75 25.00 -21.47
CA SER A 308 27.47 23.74 -21.28
C SER A 308 26.71 22.51 -21.78
N CYS A 309 25.48 22.66 -22.30
CA CYS A 309 24.64 21.52 -22.69
C CYS A 309 25.29 20.66 -23.79
N LYS A 310 26.02 21.30 -24.72
CA LYS A 310 26.81 20.61 -25.73
C LYS A 310 27.87 19.68 -25.10
N GLN A 311 28.56 20.15 -24.06
CA GLN A 311 29.61 19.39 -23.35
C GLN A 311 29.03 18.20 -22.58
N TRP A 312 27.86 18.36 -21.96
CA TRP A 312 27.20 17.29 -21.19
C TRP A 312 26.58 16.22 -22.07
N LYS A 313 26.09 16.59 -23.26
CA LYS A 313 25.69 15.61 -24.27
C LYS A 313 26.87 14.79 -24.78
N GLU A 314 28.04 15.42 -24.96
CA GLU A 314 29.27 14.73 -25.35
C GLU A 314 29.80 13.80 -24.23
N GLY A 315 29.51 14.12 -22.96
CA GLY A 315 29.83 13.28 -21.79
C GLY A 315 28.84 12.15 -21.49
N GLY A 316 27.71 12.05 -22.21
CA GLY A 316 26.68 11.03 -21.98
C GLY A 316 25.75 11.31 -20.80
N GLU A 317 25.82 12.50 -20.20
CA GLU A 317 25.10 12.89 -18.98
C GLU A 317 23.64 13.33 -19.25
N CYS A 318 23.29 13.71 -20.49
CA CYS A 318 21.88 13.90 -20.89
C CYS A 318 21.61 13.15 -22.23
N LEU A 319 20.64 12.23 -22.21
CA LEU A 319 20.14 11.51 -23.39
C LEU A 319 18.84 12.16 -23.88
N GLY A 320 18.64 12.17 -25.20
CA GLY A 320 17.69 13.04 -25.90
C GLY A 320 16.18 12.84 -25.64
N LYS A 321 15.43 13.50 -26.53
CA LYS A 321 14.04 14.01 -26.47
C LYS A 321 13.07 13.35 -25.48
N SER A 322 12.58 14.17 -24.56
CA SER A 322 11.38 13.98 -23.75
C SER A 322 10.24 13.38 -24.58
N LYS A 323 9.87 12.14 -24.27
CA LYS A 323 8.66 11.49 -24.78
C LYS A 323 7.81 11.05 -23.61
N PHE A 324 6.57 11.52 -23.62
CA PHE A 324 5.45 10.97 -22.89
C PHE A 324 5.33 9.47 -23.20
N VAL A 325 5.23 8.65 -22.16
CA VAL A 325 4.66 7.31 -22.28
C VAL A 325 3.57 7.17 -21.22
N VAL A 326 2.32 7.27 -21.68
CA VAL A 326 1.16 6.70 -21.00
C VAL A 326 1.25 5.19 -21.21
N VAL A 327 1.30 4.40 -20.15
CA VAL A 327 1.24 2.93 -20.24
C VAL A 327 0.07 2.44 -19.39
N PHE A 328 -0.77 1.64 -20.05
CA PHE A 328 -2.09 1.15 -19.65
C PHE A 328 -2.07 0.12 -18.52
#